data_AF-A0A836Q7B2-F1
#
_entry.id   AF-A0A836Q7B2-F1
#
_cell.length_a   1.000
_cell.length_b   1.000
_cell.length_c   1.000
_cell.angle_alpha   90.00
_cell.angle_beta   90.00
_cell.angle_gamma   90.00
#
_symmetry.space_group_name_H-M   'P 1'
#
loop_
_entity.id
_entity.type
_entity.pdbx_description
1 polymer ?
#
loop_
_entity_poly.entity_id
_entity_poly.type
_entity_poly.pdbx_seq_one_letter_code
_entity_poly.pdbx_strand_id
1 'polypeptide(L)'
;MFSTKPALIVAVAVGLFSAAEVFAVPPSKVQAKPTAIAIQGRSATFGPYSMKVGDGLNIRAKFGFTIWDKNKPNEVNMLNSENHVYYRDTAEGWLKWNRRGVPVIDITSVELVDKPTVSGLPCNHYIGYQMLQKQKVKVADFVCLQKAPCDQKVVEFWCKHFLLPPKCGFPIAVKQRVLNSMEFVLVTATIREIPASTVSFAVPKDYKRTEDKASLYFADLGGGMSKSDLESFFQQPLK
;
A
#
# COMPACT_ATOMS: atom_id res chain seq x y z
N MET A 1 47.90 42.23 -42.38
CA MET A 1 48.05 41.97 -43.83
C MET A 1 48.67 40.59 -44.00
N PHE A 2 48.01 39.74 -44.80
CA PHE A 2 48.52 38.63 -45.64
C PHE A 2 49.85 37.98 -45.25
N SER A 3 49.94 36.68 -44.94
CA SER A 3 49.79 35.50 -45.83
C SER A 3 51.08 34.70 -45.63
N THR A 4 51.07 33.40 -45.34
CA THR A 4 51.07 32.34 -46.35
C THR A 4 51.15 30.98 -45.63
N LYS A 5 50.36 30.00 -46.09
CA LYS A 5 50.68 28.56 -46.02
C LYS A 5 51.74 28.26 -47.11
N PRO A 6 52.55 27.16 -47.10
CA PRO A 6 52.03 25.82 -47.45
C PRO A 6 52.74 24.55 -46.90
N ALA A 7 52.02 23.44 -47.14
CA ALA A 7 52.41 22.04 -47.41
C ALA A 7 53.16 21.22 -46.33
N LEU A 8 52.67 20.08 -45.83
CA LEU A 8 52.15 18.83 -46.44
C LEU A 8 53.27 17.94 -47.00
N ILE A 9 53.73 16.96 -46.21
CA ILE A 9 54.21 15.65 -46.71
C ILE A 9 53.68 14.54 -45.80
N VAL A 10 53.15 13.53 -46.49
CA VAL A 10 52.49 12.32 -46.05
C VAL A 10 53.51 11.29 -45.57
N ALA A 11 53.17 10.51 -44.54
CA ALA A 11 53.72 9.18 -44.34
C ALA A 11 52.59 8.23 -43.95
N VAL A 12 52.28 7.31 -44.87
CA VAL A 12 51.35 6.19 -44.71
C VAL A 12 52.04 5.11 -43.91
N ALA A 13 51.41 4.63 -42.84
CA ALA A 13 51.74 3.35 -42.22
C ALA A 13 50.48 2.48 -42.20
N VAL A 14 50.47 1.47 -43.08
CA VAL A 14 49.49 0.39 -43.12
C VAL A 14 49.77 -0.54 -41.94
N GLY A 15 48.83 -0.66 -41.03
CA GLY A 15 48.85 -1.64 -39.94
C GLY A 15 47.55 -2.40 -39.92
N LEU A 16 47.60 -3.65 -40.40
CA LEU A 16 46.52 -4.63 -40.28
C LEU A 16 46.15 -4.84 -38.81
N PHE A 17 44.87 -4.63 -38.48
CA PHE A 17 44.28 -5.18 -37.26
C PHE A 17 43.15 -6.14 -37.64
N SER A 18 43.36 -7.40 -37.28
CA SER A 18 42.40 -8.49 -37.36
C SER A 18 41.10 -8.13 -36.65
N ALA A 19 39.99 -8.24 -37.37
CA ALA A 19 38.66 -8.25 -36.80
C ALA A 19 38.44 -9.58 -36.05
N ALA A 20 38.62 -9.55 -34.73
CA ALA A 20 37.98 -10.52 -33.86
C ALA A 20 36.59 -9.95 -33.50
N GLU A 21 35.56 -10.41 -34.21
CA GLU A 21 34.18 -10.23 -33.80
C GLU A 21 33.97 -10.97 -32.48
N VAL A 22 34.18 -10.27 -31.36
CA VAL A 22 33.66 -10.70 -30.07
C VAL A 22 32.16 -10.51 -30.16
N PHE A 23 31.43 -11.62 -30.35
CA PHE A 23 30.00 -11.69 -30.12
C PHE A 23 29.72 -11.25 -28.68
N ALA A 24 29.50 -9.95 -28.50
CA ALA A 24 28.97 -9.41 -27.27
C ALA A 24 27.54 -9.92 -27.14
N VAL A 25 27.37 -10.97 -26.34
CA VAL A 25 26.06 -11.41 -25.85
C VAL A 25 25.39 -10.16 -25.27
N PRO A 26 24.24 -9.71 -25.80
CA PRO A 26 23.55 -8.57 -25.22
C PRO A 26 23.31 -8.87 -23.75
N PRO A 27 23.46 -7.89 -22.83
CA PRO A 27 23.19 -8.13 -21.42
C PRO A 27 21.80 -8.74 -21.32
N SER A 28 21.76 -10.01 -20.94
CA SER A 28 20.53 -10.71 -20.59
C SER A 28 19.78 -9.74 -19.70
N LYS A 29 18.58 -9.33 -20.11
CA LYS A 29 17.66 -8.57 -19.26
C LYS A 29 17.53 -9.43 -18.01
N VAL A 30 18.28 -9.11 -16.96
CA VAL A 30 18.10 -9.69 -15.64
C VAL A 30 16.66 -9.36 -15.34
N GLN A 31 15.77 -10.34 -15.50
CA GLN A 31 14.38 -10.19 -15.17
C GLN A 31 14.39 -9.79 -13.70
N ALA A 32 14.08 -8.51 -13.45
CA ALA A 32 13.94 -7.99 -12.11
C ALA A 32 12.96 -8.93 -11.42
N LYS A 33 13.43 -9.63 -10.38
CA LYS A 33 12.58 -10.56 -9.65
C LYS A 33 11.35 -9.78 -9.19
N PRO A 34 10.13 -10.32 -9.33
CA PRO A 34 8.93 -9.64 -8.88
C PRO A 34 9.13 -9.19 -7.43
N THR A 35 9.06 -7.88 -7.21
CA THR A 35 9.21 -7.27 -5.89
C THR A 35 7.85 -7.00 -5.27
N ALA A 36 7.82 -7.00 -3.96
CA ALA A 36 6.72 -6.54 -3.12
C ALA A 36 7.30 -5.53 -2.12
N ILE A 37 6.44 -4.83 -1.36
CA ILE A 37 6.90 -3.96 -0.27
C ILE A 37 6.34 -4.40 1.07
N ALA A 38 7.21 -4.34 2.09
CA ALA A 38 6.86 -4.39 3.49
C ALA A 38 6.83 -2.98 4.06
N ILE A 39 5.74 -2.64 4.73
CA ILE A 39 5.50 -1.34 5.34
C ILE A 39 5.26 -1.55 6.84
N GLN A 40 5.83 -0.70 7.67
CA GLN A 40 5.49 -0.63 9.10
C GLN A 40 5.16 0.81 9.46
N GLY A 41 4.20 1.01 10.36
CA GLY A 41 3.77 2.35 10.72
C GLY A 41 2.66 2.37 11.77
N ARG A 42 1.97 3.50 11.83
CA ARG A 42 0.80 3.71 12.68
C ARG A 42 -0.32 4.33 11.88
N SER A 43 -1.55 3.92 12.16
CA SER A 43 -2.76 4.49 11.56
C SER A 43 -3.83 4.69 12.62
N ALA A 44 -4.71 5.67 12.41
CA ALA A 44 -5.92 5.82 13.23
C ALA A 44 -6.85 4.59 13.13
N THR A 45 -6.85 3.89 11.98
CA THR A 45 -7.73 2.73 11.74
C THR A 45 -7.17 1.40 12.25
N PHE A 46 -5.84 1.28 12.34
CA PHE A 46 -5.17 0.02 12.70
C PHE A 46 -4.35 0.08 14.00
N GLY A 47 -4.13 1.26 14.56
CA GLY A 47 -3.06 1.47 15.54
C GLY A 47 -1.69 1.20 14.90
N PRO A 48 -0.72 0.63 15.65
CA PRO A 48 0.51 0.10 15.06
C PRO A 48 0.20 -1.04 14.09
N TYR A 49 0.78 -0.99 12.89
CA TYR A 49 0.54 -2.00 11.87
C TYR A 49 1.81 -2.38 11.12
N SER A 50 1.80 -3.59 10.55
CA SER A 50 2.72 -4.03 9.52
C SER A 50 1.93 -4.52 8.32
N MET A 51 2.31 -4.13 7.12
CA MET A 51 1.60 -4.46 5.89
C MET A 51 2.58 -5.01 4.85
N LYS A 52 2.15 -6.02 4.09
CA LYS A 52 2.80 -6.45 2.85
C LYS A 52 1.90 -6.08 1.68
N VAL A 53 2.49 -5.53 0.63
CA VAL A 53 1.80 -5.07 -0.59
C VAL A 53 2.45 -5.71 -1.80
N GLY A 54 1.64 -6.22 -2.71
CA GLY A 54 2.05 -6.85 -3.97
C GLY A 54 0.81 -7.04 -4.84
N ASP A 55 0.41 -8.28 -5.09
CA ASP A 55 -0.87 -8.61 -5.75
C ASP A 55 -2.12 -8.34 -4.88
N GLY A 56 -1.91 -7.90 -3.65
CA GLY A 56 -2.98 -7.58 -2.72
C GLY A 56 -2.44 -6.80 -1.52
N LEU A 57 -3.22 -6.78 -0.45
CA LEU A 57 -2.83 -6.23 0.85
C LEU A 57 -2.91 -7.32 1.90
N ASN A 58 -1.84 -7.48 2.68
CA ASN A 58 -1.83 -8.28 3.89
C ASN A 58 -1.43 -7.38 5.05
N ILE A 59 -2.41 -6.99 5.87
CA ILE A 59 -2.26 -6.02 6.96
C ILE A 59 -2.37 -6.77 8.27
N ARG A 60 -1.34 -6.69 9.11
CA ARG A 60 -1.36 -7.13 10.49
C ARG A 60 -1.47 -5.92 11.40
N ALA A 61 -2.50 -5.89 12.23
CA ALA A 61 -2.74 -4.87 13.24
C ALA A 61 -2.85 -5.54 14.63
N LYS A 62 -3.00 -4.73 15.68
CA LYS A 62 -3.14 -5.24 17.06
C LYS A 62 -4.32 -6.23 17.21
N PHE A 63 -5.42 -5.99 16.50
CA PHE A 63 -6.68 -6.74 16.66
C PHE A 63 -6.87 -7.84 15.62
N GLY A 64 -5.84 -8.18 14.84
CA GLY A 64 -5.89 -9.27 13.87
C GLY A 64 -5.27 -8.92 12.53
N PHE A 65 -5.58 -9.75 11.54
CA PHE A 65 -5.03 -9.66 10.20
C PHE A 65 -6.13 -9.39 9.19
N THR A 66 -5.82 -8.63 8.16
CA THR A 66 -6.69 -8.41 7.01
C THR A 66 -5.95 -8.83 5.75
N ILE A 67 -6.60 -9.63 4.93
CA ILE A 67 -6.10 -10.07 3.63
C ILE A 67 -7.11 -9.66 2.55
N TRP A 68 -6.62 -8.94 1.55
CA TRP A 68 -7.35 -8.58 0.33
C TRP A 68 -6.51 -8.96 -0.88
N ASP A 69 -7.14 -9.57 -1.89
CA ASP A 69 -6.50 -10.06 -3.12
C ASP A 69 -7.12 -9.35 -4.33
N LYS A 70 -6.30 -8.80 -5.22
CA LYS A 70 -6.76 -8.12 -6.44
C LYS A 70 -7.63 -9.02 -7.34
N ASN A 71 -7.45 -10.34 -7.26
CA ASN A 71 -8.19 -11.32 -8.05
C ASN A 71 -9.57 -11.63 -7.45
N LYS A 72 -9.81 -11.25 -6.19
CA LYS A 72 -11.10 -11.33 -5.49
C LYS A 72 -11.46 -9.97 -4.91
N PRO A 73 -11.61 -8.93 -5.75
CA PRO A 73 -11.60 -7.53 -5.30
C PRO A 73 -12.79 -7.16 -4.41
N ASN A 74 -13.88 -7.93 -4.46
CA ASN A 74 -15.10 -7.68 -3.70
C ASN A 74 -15.09 -8.32 -2.30
N GLU A 75 -14.08 -9.14 -1.98
CA GLU A 75 -13.99 -9.87 -0.72
C GLU A 75 -12.80 -9.37 0.11
N VAL A 76 -13.00 -9.19 1.42
CA VAL A 76 -11.94 -8.96 2.39
C VAL A 76 -12.01 -10.04 3.44
N ASN A 77 -10.90 -10.73 3.69
CA ASN A 77 -10.83 -11.72 4.77
C ASN A 77 -10.21 -11.05 6.00
N MET A 78 -10.92 -11.08 7.12
CA MET A 78 -10.44 -10.69 8.44
C MET A 78 -10.10 -11.97 9.20
N LEU A 79 -8.88 -12.09 9.72
CA LEU A 79 -8.39 -13.31 10.35
C LEU A 79 -8.00 -13.03 11.81
N ASN A 80 -8.31 -13.97 12.69
CA ASN A 80 -7.73 -14.06 14.02
C ASN A 80 -6.76 -15.25 14.05
N SER A 81 -5.48 -14.96 14.28
CA SER A 81 -4.44 -15.99 14.30
C SER A 81 -4.44 -16.87 15.54
N GLU A 82 -4.94 -16.38 16.67
CA GLU A 82 -4.96 -17.13 17.93
C GLU A 82 -5.96 -18.28 17.84
N ASN A 83 -7.13 -18.02 17.25
CA ASN A 83 -8.22 -18.99 17.15
C ASN A 83 -8.25 -19.73 15.80
N HIS A 84 -7.33 -19.42 14.87
CA HIS A 84 -7.31 -19.95 13.50
C HIS A 84 -8.67 -19.83 12.79
N VAL A 85 -9.31 -18.66 12.92
CA VAL A 85 -10.60 -18.37 12.29
C VAL A 85 -10.51 -17.16 11.37
N TYR A 86 -11.40 -17.12 10.38
CA TYR A 86 -11.56 -15.95 9.53
C TYR A 86 -13.03 -15.66 9.22
N TYR A 87 -13.31 -14.38 9.06
CA TYR A 87 -14.59 -13.85 8.61
C TYR A 87 -14.37 -13.21 7.24
N ARG A 88 -15.30 -13.45 6.32
CA ARG A 88 -15.28 -12.83 5.00
C ARG A 88 -16.32 -11.73 4.95
N ASP A 89 -15.84 -10.51 4.74
CA ASP A 89 -16.66 -9.34 4.49
C ASP A 89 -16.62 -8.96 2.99
N THR A 90 -17.53 -8.08 2.60
CA THR A 90 -17.41 -7.33 1.36
C THR A 90 -16.32 -6.26 1.48
N ALA A 91 -15.69 -5.90 0.37
CA ALA A 91 -14.72 -4.81 0.33
C ALA A 91 -15.31 -3.48 0.83
N GLU A 92 -16.54 -3.15 0.41
CA GLU A 92 -17.25 -1.95 0.87
C GLU A 92 -17.58 -2.00 2.36
N GLY A 93 -18.11 -3.14 2.83
CA GLY A 93 -18.44 -3.37 4.23
C GLY A 93 -17.22 -3.23 5.14
N TRP A 94 -16.07 -3.79 4.72
CA TRP A 94 -14.81 -3.64 5.43
C TRP A 94 -14.30 -2.20 5.43
N LEU A 95 -14.30 -1.51 4.28
CA LEU A 95 -13.85 -0.11 4.18
C LEU A 95 -14.66 0.80 5.13
N LYS A 96 -16.00 0.65 5.13
CA LYS A 96 -16.89 1.39 6.03
C LYS A 96 -16.64 1.01 7.49
N TRP A 97 -16.45 -0.27 7.78
CA TRP A 97 -16.20 -0.75 9.14
C TRP A 97 -14.86 -0.26 9.70
N ASN A 98 -13.80 -0.32 8.90
CA ASN A 98 -12.45 -0.06 9.33
C ASN A 98 -12.13 1.45 9.40
N ARG A 99 -12.84 2.29 8.63
CA ARG A 99 -12.74 3.76 8.71
C ARG A 99 -13.62 4.38 9.81
N ARG A 100 -14.30 3.60 10.65
CA ARG A 100 -15.10 4.15 11.76
C ARG A 100 -14.25 5.10 12.61
N GLY A 101 -14.80 6.28 12.91
CA GLY A 101 -14.11 7.30 13.69
C GLY A 101 -13.15 8.17 12.90
N VAL A 102 -12.90 7.89 11.62
CA VAL A 102 -12.17 8.79 10.72
C VAL A 102 -13.18 9.62 9.92
N PRO A 103 -13.07 10.96 9.89
CA PRO A 103 -13.99 11.79 9.12
C PRO A 103 -14.06 11.42 7.64
N VAL A 104 -15.26 11.56 7.08
CA VAL A 104 -15.47 11.49 5.65
C VAL A 104 -15.02 12.83 5.04
N ILE A 105 -14.22 12.76 3.99
CA ILE A 105 -13.78 13.91 3.21
C ILE A 105 -14.17 13.69 1.75
N ASP A 106 -14.41 14.78 1.03
CA ASP A 106 -14.67 14.75 -0.41
C ASP A 106 -13.66 15.66 -1.13
N ILE A 107 -12.66 15.06 -1.77
CA ILE A 107 -11.59 15.78 -2.44
C ILE A 107 -12.03 16.10 -3.88
N THR A 108 -12.33 17.38 -4.12
CA THR A 108 -12.71 17.88 -5.44
C THR A 108 -11.50 18.29 -6.27
N SER A 109 -10.38 18.65 -5.64
CA SER A 109 -9.13 18.99 -6.33
C SER A 109 -7.90 18.63 -5.50
N VAL A 110 -6.79 18.36 -6.19
CA VAL A 110 -5.49 18.06 -5.58
C VAL A 110 -4.41 18.96 -6.16
N GLU A 111 -3.46 19.32 -5.33
CA GLU A 111 -2.30 20.14 -5.69
C GLU A 111 -1.03 19.39 -5.29
N LEU A 112 -0.09 19.22 -6.23
CA LEU A 112 1.24 18.70 -5.93
C LEU A 112 2.07 19.83 -5.33
N VAL A 113 2.55 19.65 -4.10
CA VAL A 113 3.27 20.69 -3.36
C VAL A 113 4.75 20.40 -3.19
N ASP A 114 5.14 19.12 -3.18
CA ASP A 114 6.55 18.72 -3.05
C ASP A 114 6.80 17.32 -3.64
N LYS A 115 8.07 16.96 -3.86
CA LYS A 115 8.52 15.64 -4.35
C LYS A 115 9.58 15.04 -3.41
N PRO A 116 9.19 14.65 -2.18
CA PRO A 116 10.14 14.14 -1.21
C PRO A 116 10.65 12.74 -1.59
N THR A 117 11.73 12.32 -0.94
CA THR A 117 12.19 10.94 -0.94
C THR A 117 11.94 10.32 0.42
N VAL A 118 11.24 9.19 0.48
CA VAL A 118 10.92 8.49 1.73
C VAL A 118 11.51 7.08 1.66
N SER A 119 12.39 6.73 2.60
CA SER A 119 13.12 5.44 2.60
C SER A 119 13.84 5.17 1.27
N GLY A 120 14.42 6.21 0.64
CA GLY A 120 15.10 6.11 -0.66
C GLY A 120 14.16 5.99 -1.87
N LEU A 121 12.84 6.00 -1.68
CA LEU A 121 11.86 5.89 -2.76
C LEU A 121 11.26 7.26 -3.12
N PRO A 122 11.12 7.57 -4.43
CA PRO A 122 10.56 8.83 -4.88
C PRO A 122 9.06 8.90 -4.56
N CYS A 123 8.66 9.99 -3.92
CA CYS A 123 7.29 10.26 -3.52
C CYS A 123 6.83 11.61 -4.06
N ASN A 124 5.51 11.79 -4.07
CA ASN A 124 4.88 13.08 -4.28
C ASN A 124 4.06 13.44 -3.04
N HIS A 125 4.15 14.70 -2.62
CA HIS A 125 3.37 15.28 -1.54
C HIS A 125 2.25 16.14 -2.14
N TYR A 126 1.03 15.89 -1.71
CA TYR A 126 -0.16 16.55 -2.20
C TYR A 126 -0.96 17.21 -1.07
N ILE A 127 -1.67 18.28 -1.42
CA ILE A 127 -2.77 18.82 -0.62
C ILE A 127 -4.08 18.56 -1.36
N GLY A 128 -5.05 17.96 -0.66
CA GLY A 128 -6.41 17.73 -1.14
C GLY A 128 -7.38 18.77 -0.61
N TYR A 129 -8.25 19.27 -1.49
CA TYR A 129 -9.22 20.31 -1.18
C TYR A 129 -10.64 19.88 -1.49
N GLN A 130 -11.58 20.38 -0.68
CA GLN A 130 -13.02 20.30 -0.88
C GLN A 130 -13.58 21.70 -1.14
N MET A 131 -14.61 21.81 -1.98
CA MET A 131 -15.37 23.05 -2.13
C MET A 131 -16.53 23.07 -1.13
N LEU A 132 -16.49 23.98 -0.17
CA LEU A 132 -17.56 24.20 0.81
C LEU A 132 -18.06 25.63 0.67
N GLN A 133 -19.33 25.83 0.35
CA GLN A 133 -19.94 27.17 0.20
C GLN A 133 -19.10 28.11 -0.69
N LYS A 134 -18.64 27.59 -1.85
CA LYS A 134 -17.76 28.29 -2.81
C LYS A 134 -16.35 28.62 -2.30
N GLN A 135 -15.96 28.17 -1.11
CA GLN A 135 -14.60 28.30 -0.59
C GLN A 135 -13.82 26.99 -0.78
N LYS A 136 -12.55 27.11 -1.19
CA LYS A 136 -11.62 26.00 -1.31
C LYS A 136 -11.01 25.71 0.06
N VAL A 137 -11.37 24.57 0.65
CA VAL A 137 -10.99 24.21 2.01
C VAL A 137 -10.03 23.02 1.97
N LYS A 138 -8.87 23.12 2.62
CA LYS A 138 -7.94 22.00 2.78
C LYS A 138 -8.58 20.91 3.65
N VAL A 139 -8.63 19.69 3.12
CA VAL A 139 -9.22 18.51 3.79
C VAL A 139 -8.28 17.32 3.91
N ALA A 140 -7.22 17.28 3.09
CA ALA A 140 -6.20 16.24 3.14
C ALA A 140 -4.80 16.80 2.90
N ASP A 141 -3.82 16.14 3.49
CA ASP A 141 -2.38 16.40 3.31
C ASP A 141 -1.70 15.03 3.30
N PHE A 142 -1.15 14.62 2.16
CA PHE A 142 -0.78 13.22 1.97
C PHE A 142 0.41 13.02 1.04
N VAL A 143 1.19 11.99 1.33
CA VAL A 143 2.38 11.59 0.57
C VAL A 143 2.14 10.22 -0.04
N CYS A 144 2.41 10.10 -1.34
CA CYS A 144 2.21 8.88 -2.11
C CYS A 144 3.50 8.42 -2.80
N LEU A 145 3.76 7.11 -2.74
CA LEU A 145 4.73 6.45 -3.60
C LEU A 145 4.25 6.48 -5.05
N GLN A 146 5.12 6.91 -5.96
CA GLN A 146 4.78 7.00 -7.39
C GLN A 146 4.91 5.67 -8.14
N LYS A 147 5.76 4.77 -7.64
CA LYS A 147 6.03 3.45 -8.24
C LYS A 147 6.07 2.37 -7.17
N ALA A 148 4.96 2.14 -6.49
CA ALA A 148 4.84 0.97 -5.64
C ALA A 148 4.83 -0.31 -6.51
N PRO A 149 5.50 -1.41 -6.12
CA PRO A 149 5.51 -2.65 -6.89
C PRO A 149 4.21 -3.43 -6.66
N CYS A 150 3.10 -2.85 -7.10
CA CYS A 150 1.77 -3.42 -7.02
C CYS A 150 0.89 -2.90 -8.16
N ASP A 151 -0.17 -3.64 -8.46
CA ASP A 151 -1.11 -3.24 -9.50
C ASP A 151 -1.95 -2.01 -9.12
N GLN A 152 -2.43 -1.31 -10.14
CA GLN A 152 -3.30 -0.14 -9.96
C GLN A 152 -4.57 -0.46 -9.13
N LYS A 153 -5.12 -1.68 -9.24
CA LYS A 153 -6.26 -2.12 -8.41
C LYS A 153 -5.95 -2.09 -6.91
N VAL A 154 -4.70 -2.39 -6.53
CA VAL A 154 -4.24 -2.37 -5.14
C VAL A 154 -4.14 -0.93 -4.66
N VAL A 155 -3.60 -0.03 -5.51
CA VAL A 155 -3.56 1.41 -5.24
C VAL A 155 -4.97 1.96 -5.07
N GLU A 156 -5.90 1.61 -5.95
CA GLU A 156 -7.31 2.02 -5.86
C GLU A 156 -7.98 1.56 -4.57
N PHE A 157 -7.83 0.29 -4.21
CA PHE A 157 -8.40 -0.23 -2.98
C PHE A 157 -7.83 0.48 -1.74
N TRP A 158 -6.52 0.68 -1.69
CA TRP A 158 -5.87 1.38 -0.57
C TRP A 158 -6.25 2.87 -0.52
N CYS A 159 -6.34 3.53 -1.66
CA CYS A 159 -6.79 4.92 -1.75
C CYS A 159 -8.26 5.09 -1.30
N LYS A 160 -9.14 4.13 -1.62
CA LYS A 160 -10.53 4.12 -1.11
C LYS A 160 -10.55 4.08 0.42
N HIS A 161 -9.63 3.33 1.04
CA HIS A 161 -9.50 3.29 2.51
C HIS A 161 -9.13 4.65 3.12
N PHE A 162 -8.60 5.61 2.35
CA PHE A 162 -8.31 6.97 2.82
C PHE A 162 -9.09 8.06 2.08
N LEU A 163 -10.06 7.71 1.22
CA LEU A 163 -10.80 8.67 0.40
C LEU A 163 -9.88 9.59 -0.42
N LEU A 164 -8.78 9.03 -0.96
CA LEU A 164 -7.80 9.76 -1.76
C LEU A 164 -7.93 9.42 -3.25
N PRO A 165 -7.56 10.31 -4.18
CA PRO A 165 -7.55 9.99 -5.61
C PRO A 165 -6.45 8.98 -5.96
N PRO A 166 -6.76 7.83 -6.60
CA PRO A 166 -5.77 6.79 -6.90
C PRO A 166 -4.71 7.21 -7.91
N LYS A 167 -5.00 8.23 -8.74
CA LYS A 167 -4.03 8.82 -9.68
C LYS A 167 -2.81 9.47 -9.00
N CYS A 168 -2.87 9.72 -7.68
CA CYS A 168 -1.78 10.30 -6.93
C CYS A 168 -0.71 9.28 -6.51
N GLY A 169 -0.96 7.98 -6.69
CA GLY A 169 -0.06 6.89 -6.27
C GLY A 169 -0.45 6.27 -4.93
N PHE A 170 0.37 5.36 -4.41
CA PHE A 170 0.08 4.56 -3.20
C PHE A 170 0.32 5.38 -1.91
N PRO A 171 -0.71 5.69 -1.10
CA PRO A 171 -0.55 6.52 0.09
C PRO A 171 0.30 5.86 1.17
N ILE A 172 1.29 6.60 1.69
CA ILE A 172 2.17 6.16 2.78
C ILE A 172 2.14 7.10 4.00
N ALA A 173 1.66 8.33 3.83
CA ALA A 173 1.35 9.23 4.92
C ALA A 173 0.09 10.03 4.56
N VAL A 174 -0.83 10.17 5.51
CA VAL A 174 -2.10 10.87 5.32
C VAL A 174 -2.47 11.60 6.59
N LYS A 175 -2.71 12.90 6.47
CA LYS A 175 -3.49 13.68 7.43
C LYS A 175 -4.84 14.04 6.83
N GLN A 176 -5.89 14.04 7.65
CA GLN A 176 -7.23 14.45 7.26
C GLN A 176 -7.75 15.52 8.21
N ARG A 177 -8.61 16.40 7.70
CA ARG A 177 -9.23 17.42 8.53
C ARG A 177 -10.20 16.80 9.53
N VAL A 178 -10.00 17.08 10.81
CA VAL A 178 -10.92 16.78 11.90
C VAL A 178 -11.28 18.12 12.54
N LEU A 179 -12.54 18.54 12.40
CA LEU A 179 -12.98 19.88 12.82
C LEU A 179 -12.12 20.99 12.19
N ASN A 180 -11.24 21.61 12.97
CA ASN A 180 -10.37 22.72 12.56
C ASN A 180 -8.88 22.36 12.52
N SER A 181 -8.50 21.10 12.78
CA SER A 181 -7.11 20.64 12.73
C SER A 181 -6.91 19.56 11.66
N MET A 182 -5.65 19.34 11.27
CA MET A 182 -5.24 18.25 10.40
C MET A 182 -4.63 17.14 11.25
N GLU A 183 -5.32 16.01 11.36
CA GLU A 183 -4.92 14.89 12.20
C GLU A 183 -4.31 13.76 11.36
N PHE A 184 -3.31 13.06 11.92
CA PHE A 184 -2.69 11.92 11.26
C PHE A 184 -3.64 10.71 11.22
N VAL A 185 -3.91 10.23 10.01
CA VAL A 185 -4.70 9.02 9.76
C VAL A 185 -3.81 7.84 9.36
N LEU A 186 -2.68 8.12 8.69
CA LEU A 186 -1.66 7.15 8.30
C LEU A 186 -0.27 7.78 8.43
N VAL A 187 0.65 7.08 9.06
CA VAL A 187 2.07 7.42 9.10
C VAL A 187 2.89 6.16 8.91
N THR A 188 3.62 6.08 7.80
CA THR A 188 4.60 5.03 7.58
C THR A 188 5.91 5.40 8.26
N ALA A 189 6.47 4.46 9.02
CA ALA A 189 7.78 4.57 9.65
C ALA A 189 8.89 3.96 8.76
N THR A 190 8.62 2.81 8.14
CA THR A 190 9.61 2.12 7.29
C THR A 190 8.96 1.51 6.06
N ILE A 191 9.68 1.55 4.93
CA ILE A 191 9.34 0.85 3.69
C ILE A 191 10.54 0.02 3.28
N ARG A 192 10.34 -1.26 2.95
CA ARG A 192 11.39 -2.16 2.47
C ARG A 192 10.89 -2.96 1.28
N GLU A 193 11.69 -3.05 0.24
CA GLU A 193 11.44 -4.01 -0.83
C GLU A 193 11.73 -5.42 -0.33
N ILE A 194 10.86 -6.36 -0.70
CA ILE A 194 10.96 -7.78 -0.35
C ILE A 194 10.67 -8.64 -1.58
N PRO A 195 11.15 -9.89 -1.65
CA PRO A 195 10.79 -10.78 -2.75
C PRO A 195 9.29 -11.10 -2.73
N ALA A 196 8.61 -11.03 -3.89
CA ALA A 196 7.17 -11.30 -3.97
C ALA A 196 6.80 -12.71 -3.48
N SER A 197 7.70 -13.70 -3.60
CA SER A 197 7.51 -15.07 -3.09
C SER A 197 7.33 -15.16 -1.57
N THR A 198 7.67 -14.11 -0.82
CA THR A 198 7.51 -14.05 0.65
C THR A 198 6.15 -13.52 1.09
N VAL A 199 5.25 -13.25 0.14
CA VAL A 199 3.93 -12.67 0.39
C VAL A 199 2.85 -13.63 -0.08
N SER A 200 1.86 -13.86 0.78
CA SER A 200 0.62 -14.56 0.44
C SER A 200 -0.56 -13.64 0.71
N PHE A 201 -1.49 -13.63 -0.25
CA PHE A 201 -2.79 -12.96 -0.16
C PHE A 201 -3.95 -13.96 -0.09
N ALA A 202 -3.64 -15.20 0.28
CA ALA A 202 -4.63 -16.23 0.56
C ALA A 202 -4.77 -16.46 2.05
N VAL A 203 -5.99 -16.81 2.48
CA VAL A 203 -6.23 -17.32 3.83
C VAL A 203 -5.49 -18.66 3.99
N PRO A 204 -4.74 -18.88 5.09
CA PRO A 204 -4.08 -20.15 5.33
C PRO A 204 -5.08 -21.31 5.40
N LYS A 205 -4.69 -22.50 4.92
CA LYS A 205 -5.60 -23.65 4.73
C LYS A 205 -6.16 -24.20 6.04
N ASP A 206 -5.48 -23.95 7.15
CA ASP A 206 -5.82 -24.38 8.50
C ASP A 206 -6.86 -23.46 9.18
N TYR A 207 -7.24 -22.35 8.55
CA TYR A 207 -8.20 -21.41 9.14
C TYR A 207 -9.65 -21.81 8.80
N LYS A 208 -10.52 -21.76 9.80
CA LYS A 208 -11.96 -22.03 9.65
C LYS A 208 -12.75 -20.74 9.41
N ARG A 209 -13.75 -20.79 8.53
CA ARG A 209 -14.64 -19.64 8.28
C ARG A 209 -15.66 -19.50 9.40
N THR A 210 -15.91 -18.29 9.88
CA THR A 210 -17.05 -17.95 10.74
C THR A 210 -18.12 -17.20 9.96
N GLU A 211 -19.38 -17.33 10.39
CA GLU A 211 -20.53 -16.68 9.75
C GLU A 211 -20.75 -15.24 10.23
N ASP A 212 -20.38 -14.94 11.47
CA ASP A 212 -20.47 -13.62 12.06
C ASP A 212 -19.10 -13.03 12.39
N LYS A 213 -19.02 -11.70 12.37
CA LYS A 213 -17.79 -10.95 12.64
C LYS A 213 -17.41 -10.95 14.12
N ALA A 214 -18.37 -11.11 15.03
CA ALA A 214 -18.07 -11.12 16.47
C ALA A 214 -17.31 -12.40 16.85
N SER A 215 -17.65 -13.54 16.25
CA SER A 215 -16.93 -14.81 16.41
C SER A 215 -15.44 -14.73 16.11
N LEU A 216 -14.97 -13.73 15.36
CA LEU A 216 -13.52 -13.48 15.23
C LEU A 216 -12.83 -13.29 16.59
N TYR A 217 -13.51 -12.70 17.56
CA TYR A 217 -12.93 -12.24 18.83
C TYR A 217 -13.30 -13.12 20.02
N PHE A 218 -14.30 -13.99 19.86
CA PHE A 218 -14.87 -14.76 20.96
C PHE A 218 -15.02 -16.26 20.64
N ALA A 219 -14.67 -16.71 19.44
CA ALA A 219 -14.62 -18.13 19.13
C ALA A 219 -13.50 -18.79 19.94
N ASP A 220 -13.82 -19.43 21.06
CA ASP A 220 -12.91 -20.36 21.70
C ASP A 220 -12.56 -21.46 20.68
N LEU A 221 -11.28 -21.54 20.32
CA LEU A 221 -10.65 -22.61 19.53
C LEU A 221 -11.56 -23.20 18.42
N GLY A 222 -12.01 -22.34 17.51
CA GLY A 222 -12.53 -22.77 16.20
C GLY A 222 -13.98 -23.27 16.16
N GLY A 223 -14.81 -22.89 17.14
CA GLY A 223 -16.27 -22.93 17.03
C GLY A 223 -16.83 -21.51 16.95
N GLY A 224 -17.70 -21.21 15.98
CA GLY A 224 -18.45 -19.95 16.00
C GLY A 224 -19.23 -19.84 17.31
N MET A 225 -19.36 -18.63 17.85
CA MET A 225 -20.20 -18.43 19.04
C MET A 225 -21.64 -18.81 18.70
N SER A 226 -22.20 -19.74 19.47
CA SER A 226 -23.64 -19.93 19.50
C SER A 226 -24.30 -18.76 20.23
N LYS A 227 -25.59 -18.52 19.99
CA LYS A 227 -26.37 -17.51 20.71
C LYS A 227 -26.32 -17.72 22.23
N SER A 228 -26.28 -18.98 22.67
CA SER A 228 -26.14 -19.37 24.09
C SER A 228 -24.81 -18.96 24.71
N ASP A 229 -23.71 -18.96 23.95
CA ASP A 229 -22.39 -18.57 24.47
C ASP A 229 -22.34 -17.06 24.78
N LEU A 230 -22.94 -16.26 23.89
CA LEU A 230 -23.11 -14.81 24.09
C LEU A 230 -23.98 -14.50 25.30
N GLU A 231 -25.15 -15.15 25.41
CA GLU A 231 -26.07 -14.95 26.53
C GLU A 231 -25.41 -15.33 27.86
N SER A 232 -24.63 -16.41 27.91
CA SER A 232 -23.88 -16.80 29.10
C SER A 232 -22.81 -15.78 29.50
N PHE A 233 -22.09 -15.22 28.52
CA PHE A 233 -21.03 -14.23 28.79
C PHE A 233 -21.60 -12.92 29.35
N PHE A 234 -22.71 -12.40 28.80
CA PHE A 234 -23.32 -11.15 29.26
C PHE A 234 -24.17 -11.29 30.53
N GLN A 235 -24.52 -12.51 30.94
CA GLN A 235 -25.29 -12.77 32.17
C GLN A 235 -24.40 -13.01 33.40
N GLN A 236 -23.07 -13.06 33.27
CA GLN A 236 -22.22 -13.18 34.45
C GLN A 236 -22.27 -11.88 35.28
N PRO A 237 -22.51 -11.97 36.60
CA PRO A 237 -22.53 -10.79 37.46
C PRO A 237 -21.16 -10.12 37.46
N LEU A 238 -21.15 -8.81 37.31
CA LEU A 238 -19.94 -7.99 37.42
C LEU A 238 -19.32 -8.21 38.82
N LYS A 239 -18.11 -8.76 38.86
CA LYS A 239 -17.29 -8.87 40.08
C LYS A 239 -16.60 -7.56 40.39
#